data_AF-A0A9X6ST47-F1
#
_entry.id   AF-A0A9X6ST47-F1
#
_cell.length_a   1.000
_cell.length_b   1.000
_cell.length_c   1.000
_cell.angle_alpha   90.00
_cell.angle_beta   90.00
_cell.angle_gamma   90.00
#
_symmetry.space_group_name_H-M   'P 1'
#
loop_
_entity.id
_entity.type
_entity.pdbx_description
1 polymer ?
#
loop_
_entity_poly.entity_id
_entity_poly.type
_entity_poly.pdbx_seq_one_letter_code
_entity_poly.pdbx_strand_id
1 'polypeptide(L)'
;MEKMLVKIYKTATKMSIMDIMDALDFHRKNDKNEVVYRGNLQFIINEYGSSKNQETAYLTKAGAKQLFYAIVNHHFPKIYANGYSEYGGSNKNGVVRSRILSVDYEQEKHRFKFQIDEGPGRMDGNGSIKMIKKEKSVRTYVAYDDAIKMGHEVLDYIKQAEFAAIMRGKPFYTLIPDFRNNRKQDGNHVSNEEYIHNHDSFSQEEPSQYIIKIGNLAGKPIAEMDTNTLEALVAKINPDSPELAELLEEAKKELARRY
;
A
#
# COMPACT_ATOMS: atom_id res chain seq x y z
N MET A 1 -10.87 14.21 19.56
CA MET A 1 -10.18 14.91 18.46
C MET A 1 -11.09 14.84 17.25
N GLU A 2 -11.54 15.97 16.71
CA GLU A 2 -12.33 15.98 15.47
C GLU A 2 -11.55 15.33 14.33
N LYS A 3 -12.24 14.56 13.49
CA LYS A 3 -11.64 13.95 12.31
C LYS A 3 -11.38 15.05 11.27
N MET A 4 -10.17 15.59 11.26
CA MET A 4 -9.76 16.56 10.25
C MET A 4 -9.61 15.87 8.88
N LEU A 5 -10.22 16.44 7.85
CA LEU A 5 -10.03 16.02 6.47
C LEU A 5 -8.81 16.76 5.89
N VAL A 6 -7.88 16.02 5.29
CA VAL A 6 -6.68 16.60 4.68
C VAL A 6 -6.93 16.86 3.20
N LYS A 7 -6.66 18.10 2.77
CA LYS A 7 -6.67 18.51 1.36
C LYS A 7 -5.23 18.65 0.89
N ILE A 8 -4.86 17.86 -0.10
CA ILE A 8 -3.51 17.79 -0.65
C ILE A 8 -3.29 18.95 -1.61
N TYR A 9 -4.25 19.20 -2.50
CA TYR A 9 -4.16 20.27 -3.49
C TYR A 9 -5.54 20.84 -3.80
N LYS A 10 -5.57 22.13 -4.16
CA LYS A 10 -6.77 22.82 -4.64
C LYS A 10 -6.42 23.63 -5.87
N THR A 11 -7.21 23.48 -6.92
CA THR A 11 -7.20 24.41 -8.05
C THR A 11 -8.60 24.96 -8.28
N ALA A 12 -8.65 26.22 -8.70
CA ALA A 12 -9.87 26.96 -8.93
C ALA A 12 -9.76 27.74 -10.24
N THR A 13 -10.75 27.55 -11.11
CA THR A 13 -10.96 28.35 -12.31
C THR A 13 -12.25 29.14 -12.14
N LYS A 14 -12.55 30.04 -13.08
CA LYS A 14 -13.84 30.75 -13.11
C LYS A 14 -15.06 29.81 -13.20
N MET A 15 -14.86 28.60 -13.75
CA MET A 15 -15.96 27.67 -14.08
C MET A 15 -16.02 26.45 -13.18
N SER A 16 -14.92 26.10 -12.50
CA SER A 16 -14.87 24.92 -11.64
C SER A 16 -13.75 24.96 -10.61
N ILE A 17 -13.94 24.22 -9.53
CA ILE A 17 -12.93 23.93 -8.51
C ILE A 17 -12.66 22.42 -8.55
N MET A 18 -11.38 22.06 -8.43
CA MET A 18 -10.98 20.69 -8.14
C MET A 18 -10.19 20.64 -6.84
N ASP A 19 -10.62 19.76 -5.94
CA ASP A 19 -9.93 19.43 -4.71
C ASP A 19 -9.38 17.99 -4.83
N ILE A 20 -8.11 17.80 -4.46
CA ILE A 20 -7.50 16.48 -4.27
C ILE A 20 -7.38 16.27 -2.76
N MET A 21 -8.07 15.27 -2.24
CA MET A 21 -8.16 14.98 -0.81
C MET A 21 -7.52 13.65 -0.47
N ASP A 22 -7.03 13.57 0.76
CA ASP A 22 -6.51 12.35 1.32
C ASP A 22 -7.63 11.32 1.57
N ALA A 23 -7.41 10.11 1.07
CA ALA A 23 -8.22 8.93 1.37
C ALA A 23 -7.31 7.69 1.53
N LEU A 24 -6.10 7.90 2.05
CA LEU A 24 -5.09 6.85 2.25
C LEU A 24 -5.43 6.00 3.48
N ASP A 25 -6.38 5.08 3.31
CA ASP A 25 -6.70 4.08 4.33
C ASP A 25 -5.77 2.87 4.20
N PHE A 26 -4.64 2.91 4.91
CA PHE A 26 -3.55 1.98 4.67
C PHE A 26 -3.86 0.51 4.94
N HIS A 27 -4.83 0.18 5.79
CA HIS A 27 -5.05 -1.19 6.22
C HIS A 27 -6.52 -1.44 6.51
N ARG A 28 -7.16 -2.29 5.68
CA ARG A 28 -8.51 -2.79 5.92
C ARG A 28 -8.50 -4.29 6.08
N LYS A 29 -9.20 -4.79 7.10
CA LYS A 29 -9.48 -6.22 7.21
C LYS A 29 -10.47 -6.61 6.12
N ASN A 30 -10.15 -7.65 5.37
CA ASN A 30 -11.12 -8.30 4.48
C ASN A 30 -11.83 -9.46 5.20
N ASP A 31 -12.74 -10.13 4.50
CA ASP A 31 -13.53 -11.26 5.03
C ASP A 31 -12.66 -12.46 5.43
N LYS A 32 -11.41 -12.52 4.95
CA LYS A 32 -10.42 -13.53 5.30
C LYS A 32 -9.50 -13.11 6.46
N ASN A 33 -9.82 -12.03 7.17
CA ASN A 33 -8.97 -11.43 8.20
C ASN A 33 -7.58 -10.96 7.72
N GLU A 34 -7.34 -10.85 6.41
CA GLU A 34 -6.12 -10.25 5.87
C GLU A 34 -6.16 -8.74 6.08
N VAL A 35 -5.04 -8.16 6.52
CA VAL A 35 -4.92 -6.71 6.65
C VAL A 35 -4.42 -6.18 5.31
N VAL A 36 -5.35 -5.87 4.42
CA VAL A 36 -5.08 -5.49 3.04
C VAL A 36 -4.71 -4.03 2.95
N TYR A 37 -3.64 -3.76 2.20
CA TYR A 37 -3.20 -2.42 1.89
C TYR A 37 -4.07 -1.75 0.81
N ARG A 38 -4.80 -0.66 1.14
CA ARG A 38 -5.67 0.06 0.18
C ARG A 38 -5.71 1.58 0.35
N GLY A 39 -4.63 2.25 -0.04
CA GLY A 39 -4.61 3.73 -0.11
C GLY A 39 -5.21 4.27 -1.40
N ASN A 40 -6.13 5.25 -1.29
CA ASN A 40 -6.67 6.01 -2.42
C ASN A 40 -6.45 7.52 -2.22
N LEU A 41 -6.57 8.28 -3.31
CA LEU A 41 -6.76 9.72 -3.28
C LEU A 41 -8.17 10.01 -3.83
N GLN A 42 -8.82 11.02 -3.25
CA GLN A 42 -10.15 11.44 -3.64
C GLN A 42 -10.05 12.70 -4.51
N PHE A 43 -10.65 12.67 -5.69
CA PHE A 43 -10.75 13.80 -6.59
C PHE A 43 -12.18 14.31 -6.57
N ILE A 44 -12.37 15.57 -6.21
CA ILE A 44 -13.68 16.23 -6.21
C ILE A 44 -13.64 17.37 -7.20
N ILE A 45 -14.51 17.34 -8.20
CA ILE A 45 -14.67 18.45 -9.15
C ILE A 45 -16.07 19.03 -8.95
N ASN A 46 -16.13 20.34 -8.70
CA ASN A 46 -17.35 21.11 -8.62
C ASN A 46 -17.36 22.15 -9.75
N GLU A 47 -18.32 22.04 -10.67
CA GLU A 47 -18.51 23.01 -11.75
C GLU A 47 -19.54 24.07 -11.36
N TYR A 48 -19.13 25.32 -11.23
CA TYR A 48 -20.02 26.45 -10.93
C TYR A 48 -20.66 27.08 -12.17
N GLY A 49 -20.13 26.75 -13.35
CA GLY A 49 -20.63 27.24 -14.62
C GLY A 49 -21.94 26.58 -15.03
N SER A 50 -21.92 25.89 -16.17
CA SER A 50 -23.12 25.44 -16.88
C SER A 50 -23.92 24.37 -16.14
N SER A 51 -23.25 23.44 -15.45
CA SER A 51 -23.90 22.24 -14.91
C SER A 51 -24.29 22.35 -13.44
N LYS A 52 -23.58 23.16 -12.64
CA LYS A 52 -23.71 23.22 -11.16
C LYS A 52 -23.58 21.85 -10.48
N ASN A 53 -22.90 20.92 -11.15
CA ASN A 53 -22.71 19.56 -10.69
C ASN A 53 -21.41 19.43 -9.89
N GLN A 54 -21.42 18.52 -8.93
CA GLN A 54 -20.24 18.07 -8.23
C GLN A 54 -20.15 16.55 -8.35
N GLU A 55 -18.99 16.05 -8.75
CA GLU A 55 -18.72 14.61 -8.74
C GLU A 55 -17.40 14.30 -8.05
N THR A 56 -17.29 13.05 -7.61
CA THR A 56 -16.16 12.56 -6.83
C THR A 56 -15.68 11.24 -7.38
N ALA A 57 -14.40 11.15 -7.72
CA ALA A 57 -13.75 9.91 -8.12
C ALA A 57 -12.65 9.53 -7.12
N TYR A 58 -12.28 8.26 -7.12
CA TYR A 58 -11.17 7.76 -6.33
C TYR A 58 -10.13 7.20 -7.27
N LEU A 59 -8.88 7.53 -6.99
CA LEU A 59 -7.73 7.01 -7.69
C LEU A 59 -6.88 6.24 -6.69
N THR A 60 -6.45 5.03 -7.05
CA THR A 60 -5.54 4.28 -6.19
C THR A 60 -4.23 5.05 -6.00
N LYS A 61 -3.59 4.92 -4.85
CA LYS A 61 -2.26 5.54 -4.60
C LYS A 61 -1.27 5.19 -5.72
N ALA A 62 -1.27 3.94 -6.18
CA ALA A 62 -0.41 3.50 -7.26
C ALA A 62 -0.73 4.21 -8.59
N GLY A 63 -2.01 4.30 -8.96
CA GLY A 63 -2.45 5.05 -10.13
C GLY A 63 -2.13 6.54 -10.04
N ALA A 64 -2.30 7.15 -8.86
CA ALA A 64 -1.91 8.54 -8.61
C ALA A 64 -0.40 8.75 -8.80
N LYS A 65 0.44 7.87 -8.25
CA LYS A 65 1.90 7.93 -8.46
C LYS A 65 2.24 7.86 -9.95
N GLN A 66 1.66 6.92 -10.70
CA GLN A 66 1.93 6.79 -12.14
C GLN A 66 1.49 8.02 -12.92
N LEU A 67 0.26 8.49 -12.70
CA LEU A 67 -0.32 9.66 -13.34
C LEU A 67 0.54 10.90 -13.10
N PHE A 68 0.80 11.24 -11.84
CA PHE A 68 1.52 12.46 -11.51
C PHE A 68 3.01 12.38 -11.82
N TYR A 69 3.63 11.20 -11.73
CA TYR A 69 4.99 11.00 -12.22
C TYR A 69 5.09 11.29 -13.72
N ALA A 70 4.12 10.84 -14.52
CA ALA A 70 4.10 11.12 -15.95
C ALA A 70 3.90 12.62 -16.25
N ILE A 71 3.09 13.34 -15.46
CA ILE A 71 2.88 14.79 -15.59
C ILE A 71 4.16 15.55 -15.24
N VAL A 72 4.74 15.30 -14.07
CA VAL A 72 5.92 16.00 -13.55
C VAL A 72 7.14 15.79 -14.45
N ASN A 73 7.32 14.59 -14.99
CA ASN A 73 8.44 14.28 -15.89
C ASN A 73 8.14 14.56 -17.36
N HIS A 74 7.07 15.30 -17.68
CA HIS A 74 6.70 15.68 -19.05
C HIS A 74 6.46 14.50 -20.01
N HIS A 75 6.22 13.30 -19.48
CA HIS A 75 6.03 12.07 -20.25
C HIS A 75 4.56 11.72 -20.48
N PHE A 76 3.63 12.48 -19.91
CA PHE A 76 2.20 12.19 -20.01
C PHE A 76 1.71 11.95 -21.44
N PRO A 77 1.98 12.82 -22.44
CA PRO A 77 1.46 12.60 -23.80
C PRO A 77 2.07 11.38 -24.48
N LYS A 78 3.27 10.96 -24.07
CA LYS A 78 3.97 9.78 -24.60
C LYS A 78 3.42 8.49 -24.01
N ILE A 79 3.19 8.46 -22.70
CA ILE A 79 2.71 7.28 -21.98
C ILE A 79 1.20 7.10 -22.20
N TYR A 80 0.45 8.21 -22.23
CA TYR A 80 -1.00 8.26 -22.33
C TYR A 80 -1.43 9.03 -23.59
N ALA A 81 -1.07 8.51 -24.76
CA ALA A 81 -1.36 9.14 -26.05
C ALA A 81 -2.86 9.42 -26.26
N ASN A 82 -3.73 8.54 -25.72
CA ASN A 82 -5.18 8.67 -25.78
C ASN A 82 -5.80 9.15 -24.46
N GLY A 83 -5.01 9.81 -23.61
CA GLY A 83 -5.42 10.17 -22.27
C GLY A 83 -5.29 9.03 -21.26
N TYR A 84 -5.44 9.40 -20.00
CA TYR A 84 -5.48 8.48 -18.86
C TYR A 84 -6.93 8.30 -18.42
N SER A 85 -7.31 7.08 -18.02
CA SER A 85 -8.64 6.80 -17.47
C SER A 85 -8.56 5.76 -16.37
N GLU A 86 -9.21 6.05 -15.25
CA GLU A 86 -9.39 5.13 -14.13
C GLU A 86 -10.88 4.84 -13.95
N TYR A 87 -11.22 3.55 -13.89
CA TYR A 87 -12.59 3.07 -13.78
C TYR A 87 -12.90 2.69 -12.34
N GLY A 88 -13.83 3.42 -11.75
CA GLY A 88 -14.34 3.16 -10.42
C GLY A 88 -15.83 2.84 -10.42
N GLY A 89 -16.32 2.47 -9.24
CA GLY A 89 -17.74 2.27 -9.04
C GLY A 89 -18.07 1.92 -7.61
N SER A 90 -19.36 1.96 -7.32
CA SER A 90 -19.89 1.56 -6.02
C SER A 90 -21.17 0.78 -6.22
N ASN A 91 -21.31 -0.33 -5.51
CA ASN A 91 -22.60 -0.98 -5.31
C ASN A 91 -23.05 -0.68 -3.88
N LYS A 92 -24.03 0.20 -3.72
CA LYS A 92 -24.61 0.53 -2.40
C LYS A 92 -26.10 0.24 -2.44
N ASN A 93 -26.58 -0.59 -1.53
CA ASN A 93 -28.00 -0.95 -1.40
C ASN A 93 -28.61 -1.45 -2.72
N GLY A 94 -27.86 -2.25 -3.49
CA GLY A 94 -28.30 -2.77 -4.80
C GLY A 94 -28.22 -1.77 -5.95
N VAL A 95 -27.86 -0.50 -5.70
CA VAL A 95 -27.66 0.52 -6.73
C VAL A 95 -26.19 0.56 -7.13
N VAL A 96 -25.93 0.14 -8.37
CA VAL A 96 -24.60 0.16 -8.97
C VAL A 96 -24.40 1.47 -9.72
N ARG A 97 -23.41 2.26 -9.28
CA ARG A 97 -22.98 3.49 -9.96
C ARG A 97 -21.54 3.32 -10.45
N SER A 98 -21.28 3.72 -11.68
CA SER A 98 -19.95 3.75 -12.29
C SER A 98 -19.44 5.18 -12.33
N ARG A 99 -18.12 5.33 -12.13
CA ARG A 99 -17.42 6.62 -12.17
C ARG A 99 -16.14 6.45 -12.95
N ILE A 100 -15.85 7.37 -13.86
CA ILE A 100 -14.64 7.35 -14.66
C ILE A 100 -13.91 8.66 -14.42
N LEU A 101 -12.70 8.59 -13.85
CA LEU A 101 -11.79 9.72 -13.81
C LEU A 101 -10.94 9.68 -15.07
N SER A 102 -11.01 10.71 -15.90
CA SER A 102 -10.15 10.84 -17.07
C SER A 102 -9.29 12.09 -17.00
N VAL A 103 -8.09 11.97 -17.53
CA VAL A 103 -7.13 13.08 -17.65
C VAL A 103 -6.63 13.10 -19.08
N ASP A 104 -6.80 14.24 -19.75
CA ASP A 104 -6.31 14.46 -21.11
C ASP A 104 -5.35 15.65 -21.13
N TYR A 105 -4.39 15.63 -22.06
CA TYR A 105 -3.53 16.78 -22.32
C TYR A 105 -3.93 17.45 -23.64
N GLU A 106 -4.42 18.68 -23.56
CA GLU A 106 -4.78 19.48 -24.73
C GLU A 106 -3.55 20.23 -25.24
N GLN A 107 -2.79 19.61 -26.14
CA GLN A 107 -1.50 20.12 -26.61
C GLN A 107 -1.60 21.56 -27.17
N GLU A 108 -2.62 21.86 -27.97
CA GLU A 108 -2.83 23.18 -28.57
C GLU A 108 -3.05 24.29 -27.54
N LYS A 109 -3.62 23.95 -26.39
CA LYS A 109 -3.96 24.91 -25.32
C LYS A 109 -3.02 24.81 -24.11
N HIS A 110 -2.02 23.94 -24.21
CA HIS A 110 -1.01 23.68 -23.19
C HIS A 110 -1.61 23.51 -21.77
N ARG A 111 -2.60 22.63 -21.65
CA ARG A 111 -3.33 22.41 -20.39
C ARG A 111 -3.84 20.99 -20.24
N PHE A 112 -4.01 20.55 -19.00
CA PHE A 112 -4.64 19.29 -18.67
C PHE A 112 -6.13 19.45 -18.41
N LYS A 113 -6.93 18.53 -18.92
CA LYS A 113 -8.36 18.43 -18.64
C LYS A 113 -8.58 17.24 -17.70
N PHE A 114 -8.99 17.52 -16.47
CA PHE A 114 -9.45 16.51 -15.52
C PHE A 114 -10.97 16.43 -15.65
N GLN A 115 -11.52 15.22 -15.81
CA GLN A 115 -12.94 15.01 -15.98
C GLN A 115 -13.40 13.82 -15.15
N ILE A 116 -14.60 13.94 -14.56
CA ILE A 116 -15.27 12.84 -13.89
C ILE A 116 -16.62 12.63 -14.57
N ASP A 117 -16.78 11.46 -15.16
CA ASP A 117 -18.05 11.00 -15.71
C ASP A 117 -18.72 10.04 -14.73
N GLU A 118 -20.04 10.15 -14.59
CA GLU A 118 -20.81 9.37 -13.64
C GLU A 118 -22.15 8.92 -14.24
N GLY A 119 -22.59 7.72 -13.86
CA GLY A 119 -23.85 7.15 -14.33
C GLY A 119 -24.12 5.74 -13.81
N PRO A 120 -25.24 5.12 -14.20
CA PRO A 120 -25.57 3.75 -13.85
C PRO A 120 -24.49 2.78 -14.33
N GLY A 121 -24.10 1.86 -13.45
CA GLY A 121 -23.13 0.83 -13.73
C GLY A 121 -23.75 -0.56 -13.83
N ARG A 122 -23.06 -1.47 -14.52
CA ARG A 122 -23.33 -2.91 -14.53
C ARG A 122 -22.10 -3.64 -13.98
N MET A 123 -22.31 -4.54 -13.03
CA MET A 123 -21.26 -5.47 -12.62
C MET A 123 -21.11 -6.56 -13.69
N ASP A 124 -19.90 -6.73 -14.20
CA ASP A 124 -19.54 -7.86 -15.06
C ASP A 124 -19.18 -9.09 -14.22
N GLY A 125 -19.08 -10.26 -14.86
CA GLY A 125 -18.84 -11.55 -14.17
C GLY A 125 -17.54 -11.64 -13.37
N ASN A 126 -16.59 -10.72 -13.57
CA ASN A 126 -15.35 -10.61 -12.81
C ASN A 126 -15.43 -9.58 -11.65
N GLY A 127 -16.61 -9.03 -11.37
CA GLY A 127 -16.84 -8.02 -10.33
C GLY A 127 -16.44 -6.59 -10.72
N SER A 128 -15.96 -6.35 -11.95
CA SER A 128 -15.71 -4.99 -12.45
C SER A 128 -17.03 -4.26 -12.74
N ILE A 129 -17.06 -2.95 -12.54
CA ILE A 129 -18.25 -2.11 -12.80
C ILE A 129 -18.03 -1.33 -14.09
N LYS A 130 -18.85 -1.59 -15.11
CA LYS A 130 -18.86 -0.82 -16.37
C LYS A 130 -20.00 0.19 -16.41
N MET A 131 -19.75 1.38 -16.94
CA MET A 131 -20.79 2.39 -17.13
C MET A 131 -21.71 1.98 -18.28
N ILE A 132 -23.03 1.99 -18.04
CA ILE A 132 -24.04 1.71 -19.06
C ILE A 132 -24.34 2.98 -19.86
N LYS A 133 -24.52 4.10 -19.16
CA LYS A 133 -24.86 5.40 -19.73
C LYS A 133 -24.26 6.49 -18.86
N LYS A 134 -23.74 7.54 -19.50
CA LYS A 134 -23.30 8.77 -18.80
C LYS A 134 -24.52 9.63 -18.47
N GLU A 135 -24.66 10.00 -17.21
CA GLU A 135 -25.70 10.93 -16.72
C GLU A 135 -25.11 12.28 -16.34
N LYS A 136 -23.93 12.27 -15.73
CA LYS A 136 -23.24 13.48 -15.28
C LYS A 136 -21.81 13.49 -15.76
N SER A 137 -21.30 14.70 -15.96
CA SER A 137 -19.94 14.96 -16.37
C SER A 137 -19.55 16.30 -15.78
N VAL A 138 -18.42 16.32 -15.07
CA VAL A 138 -17.81 17.53 -14.54
C VAL A 138 -16.36 17.57 -14.97
N ARG A 139 -15.82 18.76 -15.25
CA ARG A 139 -14.44 18.92 -15.66
C ARG A 139 -13.78 20.18 -15.10
N THR A 140 -12.47 20.11 -14.99
CA THR A 140 -11.63 21.27 -14.74
C THR A 140 -10.45 21.27 -15.70
N TYR A 141 -9.98 22.48 -16.01
CA TYR A 141 -8.80 22.67 -16.83
C TYR A 141 -7.70 23.26 -15.97
N VAL A 142 -6.54 22.62 -15.98
CA VAL A 142 -5.36 23.02 -15.21
C VAL A 142 -4.26 23.36 -16.18
N ALA A 143 -3.71 24.57 -16.08
CA ALA A 143 -2.56 24.98 -16.90
C ALA A 143 -1.40 24.01 -16.68
N TYR A 144 -0.54 23.84 -17.69
CA TYR A 144 0.55 22.88 -17.64
C TYR A 144 1.46 23.07 -16.41
N ASP A 145 1.89 24.30 -16.15
CA ASP A 145 2.77 24.61 -15.02
C ASP A 145 2.09 24.33 -13.66
N ASP A 146 0.80 24.60 -13.56
CA ASP A 146 0.03 24.31 -12.34
C ASP A 146 -0.21 22.81 -12.16
N ALA A 147 -0.32 22.05 -13.25
CA ALA A 147 -0.43 20.60 -13.20
C ALA A 147 0.89 19.95 -12.74
N ILE A 148 2.04 20.53 -13.11
CA ILE A 148 3.36 20.09 -12.61
C ILE A 148 3.46 20.36 -11.11
N LYS A 149 3.13 21.56 -10.64
CA LYS A 149 3.12 21.90 -9.20
C LYS A 149 2.20 20.96 -8.41
N MET A 150 0.98 20.76 -8.91
CA MET A 150 0.02 19.81 -8.35
C MET A 150 0.61 18.39 -8.28
N GLY A 151 1.31 17.95 -9.33
CA GLY A 151 1.95 16.64 -9.36
C GLY A 151 3.03 16.49 -8.28
N HIS A 152 3.86 17.50 -8.07
CA HIS A 152 4.85 17.49 -6.98
C HIS A 152 4.18 17.39 -5.60
N GLU A 153 3.21 18.27 -5.30
CA GLU A 153 2.49 18.26 -4.02
C GLU A 153 1.84 16.91 -3.73
N VAL A 154 1.19 16.31 -4.73
CA VAL A 154 0.57 15.00 -4.57
C VAL A 154 1.60 13.89 -4.34
N LEU A 155 2.69 13.87 -5.12
CA LEU A 155 3.73 12.85 -4.97
C LEU A 155 4.42 12.95 -3.62
N ASP A 156 4.72 14.16 -3.15
CA ASP A 156 5.41 14.38 -1.88
C ASP A 156 4.49 14.10 -0.69
N TYR A 157 3.19 14.47 -0.78
CA TYR A 157 2.21 14.05 0.21
C TYR A 157 2.13 12.52 0.32
N ILE A 158 2.07 11.81 -0.81
CA ILE A 158 2.04 10.35 -0.80
C ILE A 158 3.30 9.79 -0.12
N LYS A 159 4.50 10.28 -0.46
CA LYS A 159 5.75 9.85 0.19
C LYS A 159 5.75 10.11 1.70
N GLN A 160 5.29 11.28 2.12
CA GLN A 160 5.21 11.66 3.53
C GLN A 160 4.23 10.76 4.28
N ALA A 161 3.03 10.56 3.72
CA ALA A 161 2.01 9.68 4.28
C ALA A 161 2.53 8.24 4.34
N GLU A 162 3.35 7.84 3.35
CA GLU A 162 3.98 6.54 3.34
C GLU A 162 4.98 6.39 4.51
N PHE A 163 5.91 7.33 4.63
CA PHE A 163 6.88 7.33 5.72
C PHE A 163 6.19 7.32 7.10
N ALA A 164 5.15 8.13 7.28
CA ALA A 164 4.38 8.18 8.52
C ALA A 164 3.69 6.85 8.87
N ALA A 165 3.25 6.05 7.88
CA ALA A 165 2.65 4.75 8.14
C ALA A 165 3.69 3.71 8.57
N ILE A 166 4.88 3.72 7.96
CA ILE A 166 6.02 2.86 8.39
C ILE A 166 6.36 3.13 9.85
N MET A 167 6.49 4.40 10.23
CA MET A 167 6.79 4.81 11.62
C MET A 167 5.72 4.37 12.62
N ARG A 168 4.50 4.05 12.15
CA ARG A 168 3.37 3.55 12.97
C ARG A 168 3.19 2.03 12.88
N GLY A 169 4.16 1.30 12.30
CA GLY A 169 4.07 -0.16 12.13
C GLY A 169 3.00 -0.60 11.13
N LYS A 170 2.60 0.27 10.20
CA LYS A 170 1.63 -0.01 9.13
C LYS A 170 2.35 -0.02 7.77
N PRO A 171 2.96 -1.15 7.38
CA PRO A 171 3.78 -1.22 6.18
C PRO A 171 2.98 -1.18 4.87
N PHE A 172 3.68 -1.02 3.73
CA PHE A 172 3.07 -0.87 2.40
C PHE A 172 2.69 -2.18 1.70
N TYR A 173 2.51 -3.25 2.45
CA TYR A 173 2.21 -4.57 1.93
C TYR A 173 1.09 -5.22 2.75
N THR A 174 0.38 -6.16 2.13
CA THR A 174 -0.69 -6.92 2.79
C THR A 174 -0.09 -7.80 3.87
N LEU A 175 -0.65 -7.72 5.08
CA LEU A 175 -0.33 -8.64 6.16
C LEU A 175 -1.31 -9.81 6.12
N ILE A 176 -0.77 -11.01 5.90
CA ILE A 176 -1.54 -12.25 5.88
C ILE A 176 -1.40 -12.91 7.26
N PRO A 177 -2.50 -13.29 7.92
CA PRO A 177 -2.44 -14.05 9.17
C PRO A 177 -1.73 -15.38 8.95
N ASP A 178 -0.87 -15.78 9.88
CA ASP A 178 -0.33 -17.13 9.88
C ASP A 178 -1.41 -18.12 10.36
N PHE A 179 -2.10 -18.75 9.42
CA PHE A 179 -3.12 -19.76 9.71
C PHE A 179 -2.52 -21.12 10.13
N ARG A 180 -1.19 -21.32 10.07
CA ARG A 180 -0.57 -22.59 10.43
C ARG A 180 -0.63 -22.89 11.93
N ASN A 181 -0.71 -21.85 12.76
CA ASN A 181 -0.75 -22.00 14.23
C ASN A 181 -2.16 -22.02 14.84
N ASN A 182 -3.23 -21.96 14.04
CA ASN A 182 -4.62 -21.96 14.54
C ASN A 182 -5.36 -23.29 14.35
N ARG A 183 -4.69 -24.36 13.89
CA ARG A 183 -5.19 -25.72 14.08
C ARG A 183 -4.86 -26.13 15.51
N LYS A 184 -5.76 -25.86 16.45
CA LYS A 184 -5.80 -26.62 17.70
C LYS A 184 -5.87 -28.10 17.32
N GLN A 185 -4.88 -28.83 17.80
CA GLN A 185 -4.78 -30.28 17.73
C GLN A 185 -6.03 -30.90 18.37
N ASP A 186 -6.98 -31.32 17.55
CA ASP A 186 -7.87 -32.43 17.94
C ASP A 186 -7.17 -33.73 17.52
N GLY A 187 -6.58 -34.36 18.53
CA GLY A 187 -6.51 -35.81 18.75
C GLY A 187 -6.10 -36.76 17.61
N ASN A 188 -4.89 -37.29 17.78
CA ASN A 188 -4.49 -38.70 17.63
C ASN A 188 -4.08 -39.31 16.26
N HIS A 189 -2.87 -39.90 16.35
CA HIS A 189 -2.27 -41.03 15.63
C HIS A 189 -1.59 -40.82 14.26
N VAL A 190 -0.24 -40.82 14.31
CA VAL A 190 0.75 -41.68 13.58
C VAL A 190 0.13 -42.60 12.52
N SER A 191 0.58 -42.74 11.27
CA SER A 191 1.94 -42.89 10.73
C SER A 191 2.04 -42.45 9.27
N ASN A 192 3.28 -42.18 8.84
CA ASN A 192 3.77 -42.14 7.46
C ASN A 192 3.15 -43.22 6.55
N GLU A 193 2.80 -42.87 5.32
CA GLU A 193 3.52 -43.29 4.10
C GLU A 193 2.76 -42.89 2.83
N GLU A 194 3.54 -42.47 1.83
CA GLU A 194 3.23 -42.48 0.40
C GLU A 194 2.13 -41.55 -0.14
N TYR A 195 2.56 -40.36 -0.59
CA TYR A 195 2.48 -40.02 -2.02
C TYR A 195 3.74 -39.24 -2.43
N ILE A 196 4.80 -40.02 -2.67
CA ILE A 196 5.58 -40.10 -3.92
C ILE A 196 4.84 -39.39 -5.09
N HIS A 197 5.37 -38.54 -5.96
CA HIS A 197 6.70 -38.31 -6.53
C HIS A 197 6.64 -36.93 -7.23
N ASN A 198 7.69 -36.11 -7.13
CA ASN A 198 8.55 -35.78 -8.28
C ASN A 198 9.61 -34.74 -7.89
N HIS A 199 10.85 -35.23 -7.86
CA HIS A 199 12.14 -34.59 -8.04
C HIS A 199 12.46 -33.29 -7.29
N ASP A 200 13.33 -33.34 -6.27
CA ASP A 200 14.81 -33.41 -6.37
C ASP A 200 15.39 -32.22 -7.16
N SER A 201 16.31 -31.37 -6.69
CA SER A 201 17.08 -31.29 -5.45
C SER A 201 17.77 -29.92 -5.47
N PHE A 202 17.66 -29.15 -4.38
CA PHE A 202 18.79 -28.58 -3.62
C PHE A 202 18.23 -27.69 -2.51
N SER A 203 17.99 -28.34 -1.38
CA SER A 203 17.83 -27.74 -0.06
C SER A 203 19.21 -27.53 0.57
N GLN A 204 19.43 -26.36 1.15
CA GLN A 204 19.93 -26.23 2.52
C GLN A 204 19.25 -24.98 3.10
N GLU A 205 18.22 -25.19 3.92
CA GLU A 205 17.73 -24.15 4.82
C GLU A 205 18.83 -23.90 5.85
N GLU A 206 19.50 -22.75 5.76
CA GLU A 206 20.34 -22.31 6.87
C GLU A 206 19.42 -22.00 8.07
N PRO A 207 19.75 -22.49 9.28
CA PRO A 207 19.00 -22.15 10.48
C PRO A 207 19.12 -20.65 10.73
N SER A 208 17.97 -20.00 10.95
CA SER A 208 17.86 -18.57 11.27
C SER A 208 18.83 -18.20 12.41
N GLN A 209 19.89 -17.45 12.09
CA GLN A 209 20.91 -17.08 13.06
C GLN A 209 20.38 -16.04 14.05
N TYR A 210 20.61 -16.26 15.35
CA TYR A 210 20.26 -15.28 16.40
C TYR A 210 21.22 -14.07 16.35
N ILE A 211 20.64 -12.86 16.36
CA ILE A 211 21.38 -11.58 16.38
C ILE A 211 21.38 -11.01 17.80
N ILE A 212 22.57 -10.70 18.32
CA ILE A 212 22.76 -10.16 19.67
C ILE A 212 22.15 -8.76 19.74
N LYS A 213 21.36 -8.47 20.79
CA LYS A 213 20.61 -7.21 20.92
C LYS A 213 21.24 -6.20 21.91
N ILE A 214 22.24 -6.61 22.69
CA ILE A 214 22.74 -5.87 23.85
C ILE A 214 24.27 -5.87 23.96
N GLY A 215 24.83 -4.83 24.58
CA GLY A 215 26.27 -4.68 24.84
C GLY A 215 27.11 -4.37 23.60
N ASN A 216 28.43 -4.49 23.72
CA ASN A 216 29.40 -4.15 22.68
C ASN A 216 29.36 -5.08 21.45
N LEU A 217 28.53 -6.13 21.49
CA LEU A 217 28.36 -7.12 20.42
C LEU A 217 26.99 -7.01 19.74
N ALA A 218 26.18 -6.00 20.08
CA ALA A 218 24.88 -5.78 19.48
C ALA A 218 24.96 -5.67 17.94
N GLY A 219 24.06 -6.36 17.24
CA GLY A 219 23.98 -6.40 15.79
C GLY A 219 24.80 -7.51 15.12
N LYS A 220 25.60 -8.29 15.87
CA LYS A 220 26.35 -9.42 15.33
C LYS A 220 25.60 -10.75 15.50
N PRO A 221 25.69 -11.69 14.54
CA PRO A 221 25.21 -13.05 14.72
C PRO A 221 25.99 -13.77 15.81
N ILE A 222 25.30 -14.53 16.66
CA ILE A 222 25.93 -15.31 17.73
C ILE A 222 26.85 -16.42 17.17
N ALA A 223 26.56 -16.90 15.96
CA ALA A 223 27.37 -17.87 15.24
C ALA A 223 28.77 -17.34 14.87
N GLU A 224 28.95 -16.02 14.77
CA GLU A 224 30.25 -15.41 14.46
C GLU A 224 31.15 -15.23 15.69
N MET A 225 30.64 -15.50 16.90
CA MET A 225 31.45 -15.44 18.12
C MET A 225 32.38 -16.65 18.20
N ASP A 226 33.60 -16.48 18.69
CA ASP A 226 34.48 -17.62 19.00
C ASP A 226 34.02 -18.36 20.26
N THR A 227 34.37 -19.65 20.36
CA THR A 227 33.93 -20.53 21.45
C THR A 227 34.37 -20.05 22.83
N ASN A 228 35.58 -19.48 22.95
CA ASN A 228 36.09 -18.97 24.23
C ASN A 228 35.29 -17.74 24.71
N THR A 229 34.91 -16.86 23.78
CA THR A 229 34.07 -15.70 24.08
C THR A 229 32.65 -16.11 24.47
N LEU A 230 32.08 -17.14 23.83
CA LEU A 230 30.78 -17.70 24.20
C LEU A 230 30.80 -18.35 25.60
N GLU A 231 31.82 -19.13 25.92
CA GLU A 231 31.99 -19.73 27.26
C GLU A 231 32.15 -18.66 28.34
N ALA A 232 32.96 -17.62 28.08
CA ALA A 232 33.12 -16.50 28.99
C ALA A 232 31.81 -15.72 29.18
N LEU A 233 30.97 -15.62 28.15
CA LEU A 233 29.68 -14.96 28.19
C LEU A 233 28.67 -15.75 29.04
N VAL A 234 28.62 -17.08 28.88
CA VAL A 234 27.79 -17.96 29.72
C VAL A 234 28.24 -17.94 31.18
N ALA A 235 29.55 -17.84 31.46
CA ALA A 235 30.09 -17.83 32.81
C ALA A 235 29.94 -16.49 33.55
N LYS A 236 29.83 -15.36 32.82
CA LYS A 236 29.86 -14.01 33.42
C LYS A 236 28.53 -13.25 33.37
N ILE A 237 27.57 -13.64 32.53
CA ILE A 237 26.27 -12.96 32.47
C ILE A 237 25.44 -13.34 33.71
N ASN A 238 25.02 -12.32 34.46
CA ASN A 238 23.93 -12.43 35.42
C ASN A 238 22.63 -11.99 34.72
N PRO A 239 21.61 -12.87 34.59
CA PRO A 239 20.40 -12.58 33.81
C PRO A 239 19.41 -11.69 34.60
N ASP A 240 19.83 -10.49 34.96
CA ASP A 240 19.01 -9.53 35.72
C ASP A 240 18.01 -8.77 34.83
N SER A 241 17.99 -9.06 33.52
CA SER A 241 17.01 -8.54 32.56
C SER A 241 16.55 -9.63 31.58
N PRO A 242 15.33 -9.52 31.02
CA PRO A 242 14.82 -10.45 30.01
C PRO A 242 15.73 -10.60 28.79
N GLU A 243 16.37 -9.51 28.36
CA GLU A 243 17.28 -9.49 27.21
C GLU A 243 18.59 -10.23 27.50
N LEU A 244 19.10 -10.15 28.73
CA LEU A 244 20.28 -10.91 29.18
C LEU A 244 19.96 -12.40 29.34
N ALA A 245 18.74 -12.74 29.77
CA ALA A 245 18.28 -14.12 29.86
C ALA A 245 18.15 -14.78 28.47
N GLU A 246 17.60 -14.05 27.49
CA GLU A 246 17.50 -14.50 26.09
C GLU A 246 18.89 -14.73 25.48
N LEU A 247 19.82 -13.79 25.68
CA LEU A 247 21.19 -13.92 25.20
C LEU A 247 21.92 -15.12 25.83
N LEU A 248 21.71 -15.39 27.12
CA LEU A 248 22.31 -16.53 27.82
C LEU A 248 21.78 -17.87 27.31
N GLU A 249 20.48 -17.98 27.02
CA GLU A 249 19.86 -19.18 26.44
C GLU A 249 20.42 -19.48 25.04
N GLU A 250 20.49 -18.47 24.18
CA GLU A 250 20.99 -18.63 22.81
C GLU A 250 22.50 -18.92 22.78
N ALA A 251 23.28 -18.35 23.69
CA ALA A 251 24.71 -18.66 23.83
C ALA A 251 24.93 -20.13 24.25
N LYS A 252 24.10 -20.67 25.14
CA LYS A 252 24.14 -22.09 25.53
C LYS A 252 23.76 -23.02 24.38
N LYS A 253 22.73 -22.67 23.61
CA LYS A 253 22.33 -23.44 22.42
C LYS A 253 23.43 -23.47 21.36
N GLU A 254 24.05 -22.33 21.11
CA GLU A 254 25.15 -22.23 20.13
C GLU A 254 26.39 -22.98 20.60
N LEU A 255 26.73 -22.96 21.89
CA LEU A 255 27.79 -23.82 22.45
C LEU A 255 27.45 -25.30 22.32
N ALA A 256 26.22 -25.70 22.65
CA ALA A 256 25.77 -27.09 22.52
C ALA A 256 25.72 -27.57 21.05
N ARG A 257 25.65 -26.66 20.07
CA ARG A 257 25.77 -26.97 18.64
C ARG A 257 27.23 -27.22 18.21
N ARG A 258 28.19 -26.64 18.94
CA ARG A 258 29.63 -26.70 18.61
C ARG A 258 30.35 -27.88 19.25
N TYR A 259 29.78 -28.45 20.31
CA TYR A 259 30.27 -29.63 21.03
C TYR A 259 29.43 -30.86 20.69
#